data_AF-A0A382B9G2-F1
#
_entry.id   AF-A0A382B9G2-F1
#
_cell.length_a   1.000
_cell.length_b   1.000
_cell.length_c   1.000
_cell.angle_alpha   90.00
_cell.angle_beta   90.00
_cell.angle_gamma   90.00
#
_symmetry.space_group_name_H-M   'P 1'
#
loop_
_entity.id
_entity.type
_entity.pdbx_description
1 polymer ?
#
loop_
_entity_poly.entity_id
_entity_poly.type
_entity_poly.pdbx_seq_one_letter_code
_entity_poly.pdbx_strand_id
1 'polypeptide(L)'
;MKLLRESKKGFTLLELILALGIVGFIVVISLGAIRLGTLAQETGHLKVDTFQRLRLIENQLAQKIKSTYPVFVLPEESVFISKEFKKVPKRLLAFEGTSDSIRFVTFSAPLTSQGNPPWMHETFIFTGKHPESGKSGIIMAERTITSEHETTPVFNDSDQGQYFLLAENVAYLKFRYYQIEKLSPTTLESQTDTSVAYQGKWVTSVKQGSFRTFGELKKDEQKRKDFENNNKMSLPRAVEISLGLIEPSKAGSKKERRVIFSPPVVVPLYSGMSFALPIKKDEST
;
A
#
# COMPACT_ATOMS: atom_id res chain seq x y z
N MET A 1 30.63 -15.97 89.45
CA MET A 1 29.35 -15.24 89.44
C MET A 1 29.49 -13.97 88.61
N LYS A 2 28.95 -13.96 87.38
CA LYS A 2 28.84 -12.75 86.54
C LYS A 2 27.35 -12.60 86.21
N LEU A 3 26.68 -11.70 86.92
CA LEU A 3 25.29 -11.33 86.66
C LEU A 3 25.25 -10.47 85.39
N LEU A 4 24.72 -11.03 84.31
CA LEU A 4 24.35 -10.27 83.12
C LEU A 4 23.21 -9.33 83.48
N ARG A 5 23.50 -8.02 83.57
CA ARG A 5 22.46 -6.98 83.66
C ARG A 5 21.79 -6.85 82.29
N GLU A 6 20.58 -7.36 82.15
CA GLU A 6 19.69 -6.97 81.05
C GLU A 6 19.33 -5.49 81.17
N SER A 7 19.74 -4.70 80.17
CA SER A 7 19.32 -3.31 80.03
C SER A 7 17.93 -3.29 79.39
N LYS A 8 16.88 -3.05 80.17
CA LYS A 8 15.54 -2.73 79.66
C LYS A 8 15.51 -1.28 79.16
N LYS A 9 16.06 -1.02 77.97
CA LYS A 9 15.85 0.25 77.25
C LYS A 9 14.47 0.20 76.59
N GLY A 10 13.53 1.02 77.07
CA GLY A 10 12.24 1.23 76.41
C GLY A 10 12.39 2.07 75.14
N PHE A 11 11.47 1.91 74.20
CA PHE A 11 11.41 2.69 72.96
C PHE A 11 11.11 4.15 73.28
N THR A 12 11.87 5.09 72.70
CA THR A 12 11.54 6.51 72.87
C THR A 12 10.40 6.92 71.95
N LEU A 13 9.54 7.83 72.39
CA LEU A 13 8.44 8.37 71.56
C LEU A 13 8.99 8.97 70.25
N LEU A 14 10.16 9.60 70.31
CA LEU A 14 10.86 10.17 69.17
C LEU A 14 11.21 9.10 68.13
N GLU A 15 11.77 7.98 68.57
CA GLU A 15 12.17 6.86 67.71
C GLU A 15 10.95 6.21 67.05
N LEU A 16 9.81 6.17 67.75
CA LEU A 16 8.54 5.68 67.19
C LEU A 16 8.00 6.60 66.10
N ILE A 17 7.98 7.91 66.35
CA ILE A 17 7.52 8.91 65.38
C ILE A 17 8.44 8.92 64.16
N LEU A 18 9.76 8.80 64.37
CA LEU A 18 10.75 8.77 63.30
C LEU A 18 10.62 7.50 62.44
N ALA A 19 10.43 6.33 63.07
CA ALA A 19 10.16 5.09 62.35
C ALA A 19 8.87 5.17 61.53
N LEU A 20 7.78 5.69 62.12
CA LEU A 20 6.50 5.84 61.43
C LEU A 20 6.59 6.83 60.26
N GLY A 21 7.34 7.93 60.43
CA GLY A 21 7.59 8.91 59.37
C GLY A 21 8.36 8.32 58.19
N ILE A 22 9.41 7.53 58.45
CA ILE A 22 10.17 6.83 57.40
C ILE A 22 9.27 5.85 56.65
N VAL A 23 8.46 5.06 57.36
CA VAL A 23 7.52 4.11 56.73
C VAL A 23 6.51 4.85 55.86
N GLY A 24 5.92 5.94 56.34
CA GLY A 24 4.99 6.76 55.56
C GLY A 24 5.64 7.33 54.30
N PHE A 25 6.88 7.81 54.40
CA PHE A 25 7.63 8.32 53.25
C PHE A 25 7.91 7.24 52.21
N ILE A 26 8.32 6.04 52.65
CA ILE A 26 8.52 4.88 51.76
C ILE A 26 7.22 4.56 51.01
N VAL A 27 6.08 4.47 51.71
CA VAL A 27 4.78 4.16 51.09
C VAL A 27 4.42 5.20 50.03
N VAL A 28 4.60 6.49 50.31
CA VAL A 28 4.30 7.57 49.36
C VAL A 28 5.16 7.46 48.10
N ILE A 29 6.46 7.21 48.25
CA ILE A 29 7.38 7.02 47.12
C ILE A 29 6.99 5.78 46.32
N SER A 30 6.71 4.66 46.98
CA SER A 30 6.30 3.41 46.32
C SER A 30 5.01 3.62 45.51
N LEU A 31 4.00 4.29 46.07
CA LEU A 31 2.76 4.59 45.36
C LEU A 31 3.01 5.50 44.14
N GLY A 32 3.88 6.51 44.29
CA GLY A 32 4.28 7.39 43.20
C GLY A 32 4.98 6.63 42.07
N ALA A 33 5.90 5.73 42.40
CA ALA A 33 6.63 4.91 41.44
C ALA A 33 5.70 3.95 40.68
N ILE A 34 4.77 3.28 41.39
CA ILE A 34 3.77 2.39 40.77
C ILE A 34 2.91 3.18 39.78
N ARG A 35 2.40 4.35 40.18
CA ARG A 35 1.57 5.20 39.31
C ARG A 35 2.34 5.65 38.06
N LEU A 36 3.61 6.00 38.20
CA LEU A 36 4.42 6.39 37.06
C LEU A 36 4.69 5.20 36.13
N GLY A 37 4.96 4.03 36.71
CA GLY A 37 5.17 2.77 35.97
C GLY A 37 3.96 2.38 35.14
N THR A 38 2.76 2.43 35.71
CA THR A 38 1.52 2.11 34.99
C THR A 38 1.25 3.09 33.86
N LEU A 39 1.43 4.40 34.10
CA LEU A 39 1.26 5.42 33.06
C LEU A 39 2.24 5.24 31.90
N ALA A 40 3.51 4.96 32.21
CA ALA A 40 4.53 4.69 31.20
C ALA A 40 4.17 3.44 30.38
N GLN A 41 3.77 2.35 31.06
CA GLN A 41 3.39 1.10 30.41
C GLN A 41 2.17 1.28 29.49
N GLU A 42 1.13 1.98 29.93
CA GLU A 42 -0.06 2.25 29.10
C GLU A 42 0.29 3.03 27.83
N THR A 43 1.14 4.07 27.95
CA THR A 43 1.56 4.84 26.77
C THR A 43 2.42 4.00 25.81
N GLY A 44 3.24 3.10 26.34
CA GLY A 44 3.99 2.13 25.56
C GLY A 44 3.06 1.16 24.81
N HIS A 45 2.07 0.60 25.49
CA HIS A 45 1.10 -0.33 24.90
C HIS A 45 0.33 0.28 23.73
N LEU A 46 -0.18 1.51 23.87
CA LEU A 46 -0.90 2.19 22.79
C LEU A 46 -0.02 2.41 21.55
N LYS A 47 1.25 2.74 21.76
CA LYS A 47 2.22 2.92 20.67
C LYS A 47 2.47 1.60 19.97
N VAL A 48 2.74 0.53 20.72
CA VAL A 48 2.99 -0.81 20.17
C VAL A 48 1.77 -1.33 19.39
N ASP A 49 0.56 -1.19 19.92
CA ASP A 49 -0.68 -1.59 19.22
C ASP A 49 -0.82 -0.85 17.88
N THR A 50 -0.58 0.47 17.86
CA THR A 50 -0.67 1.26 16.61
C THR A 50 0.37 0.83 15.58
N PHE A 51 1.61 0.54 15.99
CA PHE A 51 2.65 0.00 15.08
C PHE A 51 2.32 -1.40 14.57
N GLN A 52 1.74 -2.26 15.41
CA GLN A 52 1.32 -3.60 15.00
C GLN A 52 0.20 -3.54 13.96
N ARG A 53 -0.82 -2.69 14.20
CA ARG A 53 -1.89 -2.44 13.23
C ARG A 53 -1.34 -1.92 11.91
N LEU A 54 -0.47 -0.90 11.96
CA LEU A 54 0.19 -0.34 10.79
C LEU A 54 0.90 -1.40 9.96
N ARG A 55 1.70 -2.27 10.61
CA ARG A 55 2.42 -3.35 9.95
C ARG A 55 1.48 -4.40 9.34
N LEU A 56 0.39 -4.72 10.03
CA LEU A 56 -0.61 -5.68 9.53
C LEU A 56 -1.29 -5.15 8.26
N ILE A 57 -1.70 -3.88 8.26
CA ILE A 57 -2.31 -3.22 7.09
C ILE A 57 -1.31 -3.19 5.93
N GLU A 58 -0.08 -2.75 6.18
CA GLU A 58 0.96 -2.69 5.15
C GLU A 58 1.25 -4.06 4.53
N ASN A 59 1.34 -5.11 5.34
CA ASN A 59 1.52 -6.47 4.86
C ASN A 59 0.34 -6.96 4.01
N GLN A 60 -0.90 -6.68 4.43
CA GLN A 60 -2.09 -7.04 3.65
C GLN A 60 -2.12 -6.31 2.31
N LEU A 61 -1.82 -5.01 2.29
CA LEU A 61 -1.70 -4.22 1.06
C LEU A 61 -0.60 -4.79 0.15
N ALA A 62 0.59 -5.04 0.69
CA ALA A 62 1.72 -5.57 -0.07
C ALA A 62 1.43 -6.95 -0.66
N GLN A 63 0.80 -7.85 0.11
CA GLN A 63 0.42 -9.18 -0.37
C GLN A 63 -0.61 -9.09 -1.50
N LYS A 64 -1.63 -8.24 -1.36
CA LYS A 64 -2.66 -8.06 -2.38
C LYS A 64 -2.10 -7.41 -3.66
N ILE A 65 -1.24 -6.41 -3.52
CA ILE A 65 -0.58 -5.78 -4.67
C ILE A 65 0.36 -6.77 -5.36
N LYS A 66 1.07 -7.62 -4.61
CA LYS A 66 1.94 -8.66 -5.17
C LYS A 66 1.16 -9.71 -5.96
N SER A 67 -0.10 -9.97 -5.64
CA SER A 67 -0.96 -10.89 -6.40
C SER A 67 -1.60 -10.26 -7.64
N THR A 68 -1.17 -9.06 -8.04
CA THR A 68 -1.59 -8.47 -9.32
C THR A 68 -1.22 -9.38 -10.48
N TYR A 69 -2.17 -9.59 -11.39
CA TYR A 69 -1.94 -10.34 -12.62
C TYR A 69 -2.17 -9.45 -13.84
N PRO A 70 -1.34 -9.55 -14.89
CA PRO A 70 -1.49 -8.68 -16.05
C PRO A 70 -2.60 -9.19 -16.94
N VAL A 71 -3.81 -8.67 -16.76
CA VAL A 71 -4.95 -8.95 -17.64
C VAL A 71 -5.06 -7.84 -18.67
N PHE A 72 -5.26 -8.26 -19.93
CA PHE A 72 -5.47 -7.35 -21.04
C PHE A 72 -6.92 -7.41 -21.52
N VAL A 73 -7.62 -6.28 -21.49
CA VAL A 73 -8.99 -6.07 -21.94
C VAL A 73 -9.02 -5.31 -23.27
N LEU A 74 -10.13 -5.40 -24.00
CA LEU A 74 -10.31 -4.64 -25.23
C LEU A 74 -10.99 -3.30 -24.90
N PRO A 75 -10.58 -2.17 -25.53
CA PRO A 75 -11.30 -0.91 -25.40
C PRO A 75 -12.73 -1.02 -25.91
N GLU A 76 -13.63 -0.25 -25.33
CA GLU A 76 -14.99 -0.04 -25.82
C GLU A 76 -14.95 0.40 -27.29
N GLU A 77 -15.74 -0.27 -28.15
CA GLU A 77 -15.97 0.18 -29.53
C GLU A 77 -16.73 1.50 -29.50
N SER A 78 -16.03 2.63 -29.33
CA SER A 78 -16.62 3.92 -29.65
C SER A 78 -17.00 3.89 -31.14
N VAL A 79 -18.22 4.34 -31.45
CA VAL A 79 -18.88 4.30 -32.78
C VAL A 79 -18.06 5.01 -33.90
N PHE A 80 -16.92 5.62 -33.56
CA PHE A 80 -16.01 6.35 -34.45
C PHE A 80 -14.66 5.66 -34.73
N ILE A 81 -14.43 4.41 -34.29
CA ILE A 81 -13.20 3.69 -34.63
C ILE A 81 -13.33 3.14 -36.07
N SER A 82 -12.65 3.81 -37.00
CA SER A 82 -12.59 3.48 -38.43
C SER A 82 -12.28 1.99 -38.66
N LYS A 83 -12.97 1.37 -39.64
CA LYS A 83 -12.85 -0.05 -40.04
C LYS A 83 -11.41 -0.58 -40.21
N GLU A 84 -10.41 0.29 -40.37
CA GLU A 84 -8.98 -0.08 -40.43
C GLU A 84 -8.37 -0.51 -39.09
N PHE A 85 -8.95 -0.14 -37.94
CA PHE A 85 -8.44 -0.52 -36.61
C PHE A 85 -8.82 -1.94 -36.18
N LYS A 86 -9.63 -2.67 -36.97
CA LYS A 86 -10.04 -4.07 -36.68
C LYS A 86 -8.93 -5.12 -36.86
N LYS A 87 -7.73 -4.74 -37.33
CA LYS A 87 -6.67 -5.71 -37.66
C LYS A 87 -5.73 -6.07 -36.52
N VAL A 88 -5.70 -5.34 -35.40
CA VAL A 88 -4.92 -5.70 -34.22
C VAL A 88 -5.72 -5.36 -32.96
N PRO A 89 -6.27 -6.36 -32.22
CA PRO A 89 -6.93 -6.10 -30.95
C PRO A 89 -5.92 -5.48 -29.98
N LYS A 90 -6.04 -4.16 -29.75
CA LYS A 90 -5.18 -3.44 -28.81
C LYS A 90 -5.59 -3.82 -27.39
N ARG A 91 -4.77 -4.65 -26.78
CA ARG A 91 -4.84 -5.16 -25.41
C ARG A 91 -4.58 -4.02 -24.41
N LEU A 92 -5.61 -3.48 -23.77
CA LEU A 92 -5.53 -2.52 -22.67
C LEU A 92 -5.31 -3.23 -21.35
N LEU A 93 -4.41 -2.73 -20.54
CA LEU A 93 -4.11 -3.35 -19.26
C LEU A 93 -5.16 -3.00 -18.20
N ALA A 94 -5.65 -3.99 -17.45
CA ALA A 94 -6.53 -3.78 -16.29
C ALA A 94 -5.73 -3.42 -15.01
N PHE A 95 -4.95 -2.34 -15.10
CA PHE A 95 -4.22 -1.73 -13.98
C PHE A 95 -4.29 -0.21 -14.10
N GLU A 96 -4.67 0.44 -13.02
CA GLU A 96 -4.62 1.89 -12.88
C GLU A 96 -4.04 2.25 -11.52
N GLY A 97 -3.21 3.28 -11.49
CA GLY A 97 -2.56 3.74 -10.28
C GLY A 97 -2.49 5.26 -10.24
N THR A 98 -2.87 5.84 -9.12
CA THR A 98 -2.68 7.25 -8.79
C THR A 98 -1.84 7.35 -7.53
N SER A 99 -1.58 8.57 -7.04
CA SER A 99 -0.80 8.73 -5.81
C SER A 99 -1.50 8.17 -4.58
N ASP A 100 -2.82 8.06 -4.59
CA ASP A 100 -3.69 7.80 -3.44
C ASP A 100 -4.63 6.61 -3.65
N SER A 101 -4.61 6.04 -4.85
CA SER A 101 -5.38 4.84 -5.18
C SER A 101 -4.65 3.90 -6.13
N ILE A 102 -4.94 2.62 -6.03
CA ILE A 102 -4.44 1.58 -6.93
C ILE A 102 -5.57 0.60 -7.23
N ARG A 103 -5.72 0.29 -8.51
CA ARG A 103 -6.79 -0.54 -9.05
C ARG A 103 -6.19 -1.59 -9.97
N PHE A 104 -6.49 -2.85 -9.74
CA PHE A 104 -5.86 -3.94 -10.48
C PHE A 104 -6.66 -5.23 -10.42
N VAL A 105 -6.31 -6.17 -11.30
CA VAL A 105 -6.93 -7.50 -11.34
C VAL A 105 -6.04 -8.53 -10.66
N THR A 106 -6.66 -9.44 -9.90
CA THR A 106 -5.98 -10.53 -9.20
C THR A 106 -6.77 -11.84 -9.30
N PHE A 107 -6.03 -12.94 -9.06
CA PHE A 107 -6.54 -14.30 -8.95
C PHE A 107 -6.42 -14.83 -7.50
N SER A 108 -5.83 -14.04 -6.59
CA SER A 108 -5.74 -14.42 -5.17
C SER A 108 -7.10 -14.26 -4.52
N ALA A 109 -7.54 -15.22 -3.70
CA ALA A 109 -8.86 -15.23 -3.06
C ALA A 109 -9.28 -13.85 -2.48
N PRO A 110 -10.55 -13.45 -2.66
CA PRO A 110 -11.09 -12.25 -2.04
C PRO A 110 -11.17 -12.43 -0.52
N LEU A 111 -11.24 -11.33 0.22
CA LEU A 111 -11.25 -11.34 1.69
C LEU A 111 -12.44 -12.12 2.26
N THR A 112 -13.53 -12.24 1.49
CA THR A 112 -14.79 -12.91 1.88
C THR A 112 -14.95 -14.32 1.35
N SER A 113 -13.98 -14.87 0.61
CA SER A 113 -14.10 -16.22 0.04
C SER A 113 -13.99 -17.29 1.13
N GLN A 114 -15.13 -17.73 1.66
CA GLN A 114 -15.29 -19.05 2.27
C GLN A 114 -15.83 -20.03 1.21
N GLY A 115 -15.00 -20.46 0.26
CA GLY A 115 -15.43 -21.36 -0.81
C GLY A 115 -14.53 -21.34 -2.05
N ASN A 116 -15.11 -21.71 -3.20
CA ASN A 116 -14.44 -21.69 -4.51
C ASN A 116 -14.24 -20.22 -4.92
N PRO A 117 -12.99 -19.68 -4.88
CA PRO A 117 -12.77 -18.28 -5.21
C PRO A 117 -13.14 -18.02 -6.68
N PRO A 118 -13.68 -16.84 -7.02
CA PRO A 118 -13.83 -16.47 -8.42
C PRO A 118 -12.48 -16.59 -9.13
N TRP A 119 -12.48 -17.06 -10.38
CA TRP A 119 -11.25 -17.23 -11.16
C TRP A 119 -10.49 -15.89 -11.22
N MET A 120 -11.21 -14.77 -11.35
CA MET A 120 -10.62 -13.45 -11.49
C MET A 120 -11.51 -12.39 -10.83
N HIS A 121 -10.88 -11.44 -10.12
CA HIS A 121 -11.58 -10.28 -9.58
C HIS A 121 -10.73 -9.04 -9.59
N GLU A 122 -11.40 -7.91 -9.60
CA GLU A 122 -10.82 -6.59 -9.47
C GLU A 122 -10.69 -6.23 -7.99
N THR A 123 -9.58 -5.58 -7.66
CA THR A 123 -9.33 -4.96 -6.36
C THR A 123 -9.04 -3.48 -6.56
N PHE A 124 -9.75 -2.63 -5.83
CA PHE A 124 -9.53 -1.18 -5.79
C PHE A 124 -9.23 -0.73 -4.37
N ILE A 125 -8.07 -0.11 -4.17
CA ILE A 125 -7.61 0.38 -2.87
C ILE A 125 -7.51 1.89 -2.96
N PHE A 126 -8.18 2.60 -2.05
CA PHE A 126 -8.18 4.06 -2.02
C PHE A 126 -8.42 4.58 -0.60
N THR A 127 -8.21 5.88 -0.42
CA THR A 127 -8.58 6.58 0.82
C THR A 127 -9.93 7.28 0.64
N GLY A 128 -10.85 7.10 1.58
CA GLY A 128 -12.20 7.64 1.44
C GLY A 128 -13.13 7.33 2.59
N LYS A 129 -14.43 7.48 2.35
CA LYS A 129 -15.52 7.11 3.28
C LYS A 129 -16.14 5.79 2.88
N HIS A 130 -16.25 4.87 3.83
CA HIS A 130 -16.87 3.58 3.61
C HIS A 130 -18.38 3.78 3.35
N PRO A 131 -18.95 3.20 2.28
CA PRO A 131 -20.32 3.49 1.88
C PRO A 131 -21.36 3.08 2.93
N GLU A 132 -21.19 1.92 3.57
CA GLU A 132 -22.16 1.44 4.57
C GLU A 132 -21.93 2.03 5.97
N SER A 133 -20.69 1.95 6.50
CA SER A 133 -20.39 2.40 7.86
C SER A 133 -20.18 3.91 8.00
N GLY A 134 -20.00 4.65 6.90
CA GLY A 134 -19.69 6.09 6.90
C GLY A 134 -18.31 6.46 7.45
N LYS A 135 -17.53 5.48 7.94
CA LYS A 135 -16.21 5.70 8.53
C LYS A 135 -15.19 6.06 7.46
N SER A 136 -14.27 6.96 7.80
CA SER A 136 -13.20 7.39 6.89
C SER A 136 -11.91 6.62 7.15
N GLY A 137 -11.21 6.24 6.08
CA GLY A 137 -10.04 5.39 6.21
C GLY A 137 -9.49 4.87 4.89
N ILE A 138 -8.71 3.79 4.98
CA ILE A 138 -8.29 3.01 3.82
C ILE A 138 -9.41 2.03 3.51
N ILE A 139 -9.87 2.07 2.27
CA ILE A 139 -10.95 1.26 1.76
C ILE A 139 -10.38 0.35 0.69
N MET A 140 -10.77 -0.91 0.74
CA MET A 140 -10.56 -1.88 -0.32
C MET A 140 -11.93 -2.29 -0.85
N ALA A 141 -12.14 -2.14 -2.15
CA ALA A 141 -13.30 -2.67 -2.84
C ALA A 141 -12.88 -3.88 -3.66
N GLU A 142 -13.67 -4.95 -3.61
CA GLU A 142 -13.48 -6.15 -4.43
C GLU A 142 -14.71 -6.40 -5.30
N ARG A 143 -14.48 -6.69 -6.58
CA ARG A 143 -15.53 -6.99 -7.55
C ARG A 143 -15.16 -8.23 -8.36
N THR A 144 -16.03 -9.23 -8.35
CA THR A 144 -15.88 -10.42 -9.21
C THR A 144 -16.09 -10.05 -10.68
N ILE A 145 -15.22 -10.54 -11.57
CA ILE A 145 -15.37 -10.38 -13.02
C ILE A 145 -16.04 -11.66 -13.55
N THR A 146 -17.32 -11.57 -13.92
CA THR A 146 -18.06 -12.66 -14.60
C THR A 146 -18.05 -12.45 -16.12
N SER A 147 -18.22 -13.51 -16.92
CA SER A 147 -18.15 -13.44 -18.40
C SER A 147 -19.22 -12.55 -19.03
N GLU A 148 -20.32 -12.24 -18.33
CA GLU A 148 -21.35 -11.30 -18.79
C GLU A 148 -20.90 -9.82 -18.74
N HIS A 149 -19.80 -9.54 -18.03
CA HIS A 149 -19.19 -8.21 -17.90
C HIS A 149 -17.99 -7.99 -18.85
N GLU A 150 -17.75 -8.88 -19.82
CA GLU A 150 -16.67 -8.74 -20.82
C GLU A 150 -16.80 -7.49 -21.70
N THR A 151 -17.99 -6.87 -21.75
CA THR A 151 -18.29 -5.67 -22.53
C THR A 151 -18.43 -4.40 -21.69
N THR A 152 -18.53 -4.54 -20.36
CA THR A 152 -18.52 -3.38 -19.46
C THR A 152 -17.08 -3.00 -19.13
N PRO A 153 -16.72 -1.71 -19.16
CA PRO A 153 -15.39 -1.30 -18.72
C PRO A 153 -15.15 -1.85 -17.31
N VAL A 154 -13.99 -2.49 -17.11
CA VAL A 154 -13.56 -3.02 -15.79
C VAL A 154 -13.71 -1.93 -14.71
N PHE A 155 -13.68 -0.66 -15.10
CA PHE A 155 -13.64 0.51 -14.23
C PHE A 155 -14.92 1.36 -14.26
N ASN A 156 -16.11 0.75 -14.14
CA ASN A 156 -17.35 1.51 -13.96
C ASN A 156 -17.63 1.73 -12.46
N ASP A 157 -17.70 2.99 -12.00
CA ASP A 157 -17.90 3.37 -10.59
C ASP A 157 -19.31 3.01 -10.06
N SER A 158 -20.20 2.48 -10.90
CA SER A 158 -21.60 2.22 -10.59
C SER A 158 -21.93 0.81 -10.07
N ASP A 159 -20.98 -0.13 -10.06
CA ASP A 159 -21.26 -1.54 -9.77
C ASP A 159 -20.88 -2.00 -8.35
N GLN A 160 -21.73 -2.90 -7.85
CA GLN A 160 -21.83 -3.45 -6.49
C GLN A 160 -20.61 -4.28 -6.06
N GLY A 161 -19.45 -3.63 -5.87
CA GLY A 161 -18.30 -4.23 -5.19
C GLY A 161 -18.53 -4.36 -3.68
N GLN A 162 -17.89 -5.35 -3.05
CA GLN A 162 -17.83 -5.42 -1.59
C GLN A 162 -16.77 -4.47 -1.07
N TYR A 163 -17.13 -3.65 -0.09
CA TYR A 163 -16.21 -2.67 0.51
C TYR A 163 -15.72 -3.15 1.87
N PHE A 164 -14.43 -2.98 2.12
CA PHE A 164 -13.76 -3.32 3.36
C PHE A 164 -13.03 -2.10 3.90
N LEU A 165 -13.26 -1.78 5.18
CA LEU A 165 -12.49 -0.79 5.91
C LEU A 165 -11.24 -1.44 6.49
N LEU A 166 -10.08 -1.21 5.88
CA LEU A 166 -8.81 -1.77 6.32
C LEU A 166 -8.21 -1.05 7.52
N ALA A 167 -8.40 0.28 7.57
CA ALA A 167 -7.80 1.12 8.59
C ALA A 167 -8.63 2.38 8.81
N GLU A 168 -8.84 2.74 10.07
CA GLU A 168 -9.34 4.05 10.48
C GLU A 168 -8.17 4.99 10.83
N ASN A 169 -8.44 6.28 11.00
CA ASN A 169 -7.46 7.27 11.48
C ASN A 169 -6.20 7.34 10.60
N VAL A 170 -6.38 7.35 9.28
CA VAL A 170 -5.27 7.34 8.33
C VAL A 170 -4.77 8.77 8.12
N ALA A 171 -3.48 9.01 8.32
CA ALA A 171 -2.84 10.29 8.05
C ALA A 171 -2.57 10.46 6.55
N TYR A 172 -2.03 9.40 5.92
CA TYR A 172 -1.82 9.32 4.48
C TYR A 172 -1.63 7.87 4.03
N LEU A 173 -2.01 7.60 2.79
CA LEU A 173 -1.62 6.43 2.02
C LEU A 173 -1.13 6.94 0.67
N LYS A 174 0.10 6.58 0.29
CA LYS A 174 0.68 7.01 -0.99
C LYS A 174 1.28 5.83 -1.76
N PHE A 175 1.10 5.89 -3.08
CA PHE A 175 1.67 4.95 -4.03
C PHE A 175 2.62 5.64 -5.00
N ARG A 176 3.74 4.97 -5.31
CA ARG A 176 4.62 5.30 -6.43
C ARG A 176 4.91 4.04 -7.22
N TYR A 177 5.18 4.21 -8.50
CA TYR A 177 5.26 3.11 -9.45
C TYR A 177 6.60 3.17 -10.18
N TYR A 178 7.31 2.05 -10.22
CA TYR A 178 8.57 1.96 -10.95
C TYR A 178 8.32 1.46 -12.37
N GLN A 179 8.49 2.32 -13.36
CA GLN A 179 8.36 1.98 -14.78
C GLN A 179 9.74 1.78 -15.39
N ILE A 180 9.83 0.84 -16.33
CA ILE A 180 11.05 0.58 -17.11
C ILE A 180 10.72 0.79 -18.58
N GLU A 181 11.58 1.53 -19.27
CA GLU A 181 11.50 1.76 -20.71
C GLU A 181 12.78 1.26 -21.37
N LYS A 182 12.64 0.68 -22.56
CA LYS A 182 13.80 0.27 -23.36
C LYS A 182 14.42 1.50 -23.99
N LEU A 183 15.74 1.65 -23.88
CA LEU A 183 16.45 2.76 -24.48
C LEU A 183 16.37 2.69 -26.01
N SER A 184 16.16 3.84 -26.65
CA SER A 184 16.12 3.95 -28.10
C SER A 184 17.51 3.71 -28.71
N PRO A 185 17.62 3.24 -29.97
CA PRO A 185 18.90 3.01 -30.63
C PRO A 185 19.79 4.26 -30.64
N THR A 186 19.21 5.44 -30.86
CA THR A 186 19.91 6.74 -30.92
C THR A 186 20.51 7.16 -29.57
N THR A 187 19.87 6.78 -28.46
CA THR A 187 20.40 7.01 -27.10
C THR A 187 21.49 6.02 -26.71
N LEU A 188 21.49 4.82 -27.30
CA LEU A 188 22.51 3.78 -27.06
C LEU A 188 23.85 4.16 -27.73
N GLU A 189 23.79 4.80 -28.90
CA GLU A 189 24.97 5.31 -29.64
C GLU A 189 25.71 6.45 -28.92
N SER A 190 25.03 7.14 -27.99
CA SER A 190 25.62 8.23 -27.19
C SER A 190 26.13 7.78 -25.81
N GLN A 191 25.94 6.51 -25.43
CA GLN A 191 26.40 5.96 -24.17
C GLN A 191 27.69 5.17 -24.34
N THR A 192 28.65 5.38 -23.44
CA THR A 192 29.95 4.71 -23.43
C THR A 192 29.85 3.23 -23.02
N ASP A 193 28.72 2.81 -22.45
CA ASP A 193 28.48 1.47 -21.93
C ASP A 193 27.25 0.85 -22.62
N THR A 194 27.49 0.09 -23.69
CA THR A 194 26.48 -0.59 -24.50
C THR A 194 25.71 -1.70 -23.77
N SER A 195 26.01 -1.95 -22.48
CA SER A 195 25.38 -3.00 -21.68
C SER A 195 24.01 -2.62 -21.09
N VAL A 196 23.70 -1.32 -20.99
CA VAL A 196 22.44 -0.84 -20.38
C VAL A 196 21.35 -0.72 -21.45
N ALA A 197 20.51 -1.73 -21.58
CA ALA A 197 19.41 -1.74 -22.56
C ALA A 197 18.11 -1.07 -22.06
N TYR A 198 18.02 -0.75 -20.77
CA TYR A 198 16.79 -0.31 -20.12
C TYR A 198 17.04 0.84 -19.13
N GLN A 199 16.10 1.77 -19.04
CA GLN A 199 16.09 2.86 -18.06
C GLN A 199 14.82 2.77 -17.21
N GLY A 200 14.97 2.91 -15.88
CA GLY A 200 13.86 2.91 -14.96
C GLY A 200 13.60 4.28 -14.32
N LYS A 201 12.34 4.59 -14.05
CA LYS A 201 11.92 5.83 -13.37
C LYS A 201 10.74 5.57 -12.45
N TRP A 202 10.76 6.23 -11.29
CA TRP A 202 9.62 6.30 -10.40
C TRP A 202 8.62 7.37 -10.88
N VAL A 203 7.35 6.98 -11.02
CA VAL A 203 6.23 7.84 -11.37
C VAL A 203 5.14 7.76 -10.31
N THR A 204 4.30 8.79 -10.23
CA THR A 204 3.20 8.89 -9.23
C THR A 204 1.85 8.46 -9.79
N SER A 205 1.76 8.17 -11.08
CA SER A 205 0.53 7.70 -11.72
C SER A 205 0.82 6.80 -12.90
N VAL A 206 0.01 5.76 -13.04
CA VAL A 206 -0.04 4.87 -14.19
C VAL A 206 -1.49 4.85 -14.66
N LYS A 207 -1.77 5.56 -15.74
CA LYS A 207 -3.10 5.56 -16.36
C LYS A 207 -3.10 4.64 -17.57
N GLN A 208 -4.27 4.07 -17.88
CA GLN A 208 -4.51 3.54 -19.21
C GLN A 208 -4.27 4.68 -20.21
N GLY A 209 -3.40 4.44 -21.19
CA GLY A 209 -3.11 5.46 -22.19
C GLY A 209 -4.39 5.84 -22.92
N SER A 210 -4.86 7.07 -22.77
CA SER A 210 -5.88 7.60 -23.66
C SER A 210 -5.28 7.66 -25.06
N PHE A 211 -6.00 7.08 -26.03
CA PHE A 211 -5.63 7.23 -27.43
C PHE A 211 -5.65 8.71 -27.77
N ARG A 212 -4.49 9.29 -28.05
CA ARG A 212 -4.42 10.61 -28.68
C ARG A 212 -4.72 10.43 -30.17
N THR A 213 -5.68 11.20 -30.65
CA THR A 213 -6.12 11.33 -32.04
C THR A 213 -4.92 11.46 -32.98
N PHE A 214 -4.90 10.65 -34.04
CA PHE A 214 -3.85 10.67 -35.06
C PHE A 214 -3.93 11.97 -35.86
N GLY A 215 -2.95 12.84 -35.68
CA GLY A 215 -2.54 13.81 -36.71
C GLY A 215 -1.34 13.23 -37.45
N GLU A 216 -1.24 13.47 -38.76
CA GLU A 216 -0.14 13.02 -39.61
C GLU A 216 1.21 13.46 -39.02
N LEU A 217 1.99 12.48 -38.54
CA LEU A 217 3.36 12.68 -38.07
C LEU A 217 4.32 12.33 -39.19
N LYS A 218 5.45 13.05 -39.26
CA LYS A 218 6.52 12.77 -40.22
C LYS A 218 7.06 11.34 -40.01
N LYS A 219 7.56 10.71 -41.07
CA LYS A 219 7.99 9.29 -41.10
C LYS A 219 8.95 8.89 -39.96
N ASP A 220 9.82 9.80 -39.52
CA ASP A 220 10.77 9.56 -38.42
C ASP A 220 10.15 9.75 -37.03
N GLU A 221 9.20 10.68 -36.89
CA GLU A 221 8.41 10.84 -35.66
C GLU A 221 7.47 9.65 -35.47
N GLN A 222 6.93 9.13 -36.57
CA GLN A 222 6.12 7.91 -36.56
C GLN A 222 6.95 6.70 -36.14
N LYS A 223 8.18 6.52 -36.66
CA LYS A 223 9.09 5.45 -36.21
C LYS A 223 9.47 5.54 -34.74
N ARG A 224 9.77 6.75 -34.23
CA ARG A 224 10.03 6.98 -32.80
C ARG A 224 8.81 6.67 -31.94
N LYS A 225 7.64 7.13 -32.35
CA LYS A 225 6.37 6.89 -31.67
C LYS A 225 5.95 5.41 -31.69
N ASP A 226 6.22 4.70 -32.79
CA ASP A 226 5.99 3.26 -32.90
C ASP A 226 6.96 2.48 -32.02
N PHE A 227 8.23 2.91 -31.94
CA PHE A 227 9.20 2.35 -30.99
C PHE A 227 8.79 2.56 -29.54
N GLU A 228 8.36 3.77 -29.17
CA GLU A 228 7.87 4.09 -27.82
C GLU A 228 6.62 3.28 -27.47
N ASN A 229 5.63 3.20 -28.37
CA ASN A 229 4.41 2.43 -28.14
C ASN A 229 4.69 0.93 -28.00
N ASN A 230 5.62 0.38 -28.76
CA ASN A 230 5.93 -1.05 -28.75
C ASN A 230 6.84 -1.45 -27.57
N ASN A 231 7.65 -0.53 -27.05
CA ASN A 231 8.62 -0.81 -25.99
C ASN A 231 8.26 -0.22 -24.61
N LYS A 232 7.18 0.55 -24.49
CA LYS A 232 6.65 0.97 -23.20
C LYS A 232 6.12 -0.26 -22.47
N MET A 233 6.80 -0.67 -21.39
CA MET A 233 6.19 -1.60 -20.44
C MET A 233 5.01 -0.88 -19.78
N SER A 234 3.79 -1.24 -20.18
CA SER A 234 2.56 -0.70 -19.61
C SER A 234 2.43 -1.00 -18.12
N LEU A 235 3.16 -2.02 -17.66
CA LEU A 235 3.14 -2.51 -16.29
C LEU A 235 4.27 -1.95 -15.44
N PRO A 236 3.97 -1.38 -14.26
CA PRO A 236 5.01 -1.08 -13.30
C PRO A 236 5.68 -2.38 -12.83
N ARG A 237 6.98 -2.29 -12.60
CA ARG A 237 7.83 -3.39 -12.10
C ARG A 237 7.89 -3.45 -10.58
N ALA A 238 7.54 -2.35 -9.93
CA ALA A 238 7.36 -2.31 -8.49
C ALA A 238 6.38 -1.20 -8.10
N VAL A 239 5.77 -1.37 -6.94
CA VAL A 239 4.95 -0.35 -6.27
C VAL A 239 5.58 -0.03 -4.93
N GLU A 240 5.85 1.24 -4.67
CA GLU A 240 6.24 1.73 -3.35
C GLU A 240 4.97 2.16 -2.61
N ILE A 241 4.79 1.68 -1.38
CA ILE A 241 3.68 1.98 -0.49
C ILE A 241 4.22 2.82 0.66
N SER A 242 3.59 3.96 0.94
CA SER A 242 3.89 4.79 2.10
C SER A 242 2.62 5.00 2.91
N LEU A 243 2.64 4.58 4.18
CA LEU A 243 1.45 4.58 5.05
C LEU A 243 1.76 5.26 6.39
N GLY A 244 0.84 6.13 6.82
CA GLY A 244 0.84 6.73 8.14
C GLY A 244 -0.53 6.66 8.81
N LEU A 245 -0.55 6.32 10.09
CA LEU A 245 -1.74 6.30 10.95
C LEU A 245 -1.63 7.38 12.03
N ILE A 246 -2.77 7.88 12.46
CA ILE A 246 -2.92 8.84 13.55
C ILE A 246 -3.15 8.04 14.83
N GLU A 247 -2.36 8.30 15.87
CA GLU A 247 -2.55 7.68 17.18
C GLU A 247 -3.96 7.96 17.73
N PRO A 248 -4.68 6.94 18.21
CA PRO A 248 -5.99 7.15 18.82
C PRO A 248 -5.85 7.99 20.09
N SER A 249 -6.66 9.04 20.23
CA SER A 249 -6.63 9.89 21.41
C SER A 249 -7.21 9.17 22.63
N LYS A 250 -6.53 9.22 23.78
CA LYS A 250 -7.18 8.89 25.06
C LYS A 250 -8.33 9.87 25.31
N ALA A 251 -9.49 9.36 25.71
CA ALA A 251 -10.64 10.17 26.11
C ALA A 251 -10.19 11.20 27.18
N GLY A 252 -10.35 12.49 26.88
CA GLY A 252 -10.00 13.59 27.77
C GLY A 252 -8.60 14.22 27.61
N SER A 253 -7.74 13.73 26.70
CA SER A 253 -6.43 14.37 26.47
C SER A 253 -6.47 15.35 25.28
N LYS A 254 -6.22 16.64 25.53
CA LYS A 254 -6.05 17.70 24.50
C LYS A 254 -4.70 17.61 23.73
N LYS A 255 -4.02 16.46 23.80
CA LYS A 255 -2.70 16.30 23.19
C LYS A 255 -2.85 16.20 21.67
N GLU A 256 -2.02 16.92 20.92
CA GLU A 256 -1.97 16.80 19.46
C GLU A 256 -1.79 15.34 19.05
N ARG A 257 -2.63 14.89 18.12
CA ARG A 257 -2.60 13.51 17.64
C ARG A 257 -1.32 13.31 16.83
N ARG A 258 -0.48 12.37 17.27
CA ARG A 258 0.78 12.07 16.61
C ARG A 258 0.55 11.14 15.43
N VAL A 259 1.31 11.36 14.36
CA VAL A 259 1.33 10.46 13.21
C VAL A 259 2.44 9.44 13.42
N ILE A 260 2.08 8.16 13.38
CA ILE A 260 3.00 7.04 13.30
C ILE A 260 3.05 6.59 11.84
N PHE A 261 4.25 6.41 11.30
CA PHE A 261 4.45 5.98 9.93
C PHE A 261 5.37 4.77 9.83
N SER A 262 5.22 4.03 8.73
CA SER A 262 6.10 2.93 8.37
C SER A 262 7.14 3.44 7.35
N PRO A 263 8.38 2.92 7.37
CA PRO A 263 9.28 3.09 6.24
C PRO A 263 8.59 2.64 4.95
N PRO A 264 8.79 3.33 3.81
CA PRO A 264 8.17 2.92 2.55
C PRO A 264 8.55 1.49 2.17
N VAL A 265 7.56 0.67 1.81
CA VAL A 265 7.75 -0.71 1.37
C VAL A 265 7.67 -0.77 -0.15
N VAL A 266 8.68 -1.36 -0.78
CA VAL A 266 8.71 -1.62 -2.23
C VAL A 266 8.26 -3.05 -2.51
N VAL A 267 7.16 -3.17 -3.23
CA VAL A 267 6.57 -4.44 -3.66
C VAL A 267 6.95 -4.70 -5.12
N PRO A 268 7.86 -5.64 -5.41
CA PRO A 268 8.15 -6.01 -6.79
C PRO A 268 6.94 -6.70 -7.41
N LEU A 269 6.59 -6.28 -8.61
CA LEU A 269 5.51 -6.86 -9.43
C LEU A 269 6.11 -7.77 -10.49
N TYR A 270 5.42 -8.87 -10.79
CA TYR A 270 5.80 -9.83 -11.85
C TYR A 270 7.24 -10.37 -11.74
N SER A 271 7.80 -10.38 -10.53
CA SER A 271 9.14 -10.91 -10.28
C SER A 271 9.17 -12.41 -10.57
N GLY A 272 10.01 -12.83 -11.52
CA GLY A 272 10.13 -14.23 -11.95
C GLY A 272 9.19 -14.64 -13.09
N MET A 273 8.33 -13.73 -13.58
CA MET A 273 7.55 -13.99 -14.80
C MET A 273 8.39 -13.63 -16.04
N SER A 274 8.67 -14.61 -16.91
CA SER A 274 9.08 -14.31 -18.28
C SER A 274 7.85 -13.86 -19.05
N PHE A 275 7.87 -12.61 -19.54
CA PHE A 275 6.89 -12.21 -20.54
C PHE A 275 7.23 -13.02 -21.80
N ALA A 276 6.23 -13.67 -22.39
CA ALA A 276 6.39 -14.20 -23.73
C ALA A 276 6.80 -13.01 -24.61
N LEU A 277 8.07 -12.98 -25.02
CA LEU A 277 8.53 -12.01 -25.99
C LEU A 277 7.62 -12.15 -27.21
N PRO A 278 7.16 -11.04 -27.82
CA PRO A 278 6.39 -11.13 -29.04
C PRO A 278 7.16 -12.03 -30.01
N ILE A 279 6.47 -13.03 -30.56
CA ILE A 279 7.03 -13.94 -31.56
C ILE A 279 7.74 -13.05 -32.57
N LYS A 280 9.06 -13.22 -32.71
CA LYS A 280 9.80 -12.59 -33.81
C LYS A 280 9.03 -13.00 -35.06
N LYS A 281 8.35 -12.04 -35.68
CA LYS A 281 8.01 -12.20 -37.09
C LYS A 281 9.36 -12.36 -37.75
N ASP A 282 9.63 -13.55 -38.26
CA ASP A 282 10.75 -13.74 -39.17
C ASP A 282 10.50 -12.74 -40.30
N GLU A 283 11.27 -11.65 -40.29
CA GLU A 283 11.52 -10.85 -41.47
C GLU A 283 12.46 -11.68 -42.35
N SER A 284 11.94 -12.78 -42.90
CA SER A 284 12.54 -13.52 -43.99
C SER A 284 11.61 -13.42 -45.20
N THR A 285 11.92 -12.42 -46.02
CA THR A 285 11.81 -12.56 -47.48
C THR A 285 13.03 -13.32 -47.96
#